data_AF-A0A8C5NCC7-F1
#
_entry.id   AF-A0A8C5NCC7-F1
#
_cell.length_a   1.000
_cell.length_b   1.000
_cell.length_c   1.000
_cell.angle_alpha   90.00
_cell.angle_beta   90.00
_cell.angle_gamma   90.00
#
_symmetry.space_group_name_H-M   'P 1'
#
loop_
_entity.id
_entity.type
_entity.pdbx_description
1 polymer ?
#
loop_
_entity_poly.entity_id
_entity_poly.type
_entity_poly.pdbx_seq_one_letter_code
_entity_poly.pdbx_strand_id
1 'polypeptide(L)'
;MPRWICCNSCFLHPNADRKLAVTSCGHVICSVCYQRGKPGKCLICSAKCQVSALSNKSSPDVKALFSDINVIATKHLAEISKVLMFQTRHQSRLMAHYQQKNEKQEEVLVRMRQEMQQMTKTLNEQSAYIAKLENSLQQQRANVSSVPQMGQSSHTPHGHKPVHIPYNSAVSLSRHSSSSNLNMM
;
A
#
# COMPACT_ATOMS: atom_id res chain seq x y z
N MET A 1 13.65 -27.75 37.34
CA MET A 1 13.73 -26.28 37.52
C MET A 1 15.10 -25.81 37.09
N PRO A 2 15.21 -24.64 36.43
CA PRO A 2 16.50 -24.04 36.10
C PRO A 2 17.46 -23.96 37.29
N ARG A 3 18.76 -24.19 37.04
CA ARG A 3 19.81 -24.22 38.09
C ARG A 3 20.05 -22.87 38.76
N TRP A 4 19.61 -21.77 38.16
CA TRP A 4 19.73 -20.42 38.71
C TRP A 4 18.67 -20.10 39.77
N ILE A 5 17.62 -20.91 39.91
CA ILE A 5 16.54 -20.67 40.88
C ILE A 5 16.90 -21.30 42.22
N CYS A 6 17.04 -20.48 43.25
CA CYS A 6 17.25 -20.88 44.64
C CYS A 6 16.43 -20.00 45.59
N CYS A 7 16.41 -20.36 46.87
CA CYS A 7 15.83 -19.50 47.90
C CYS A 7 16.65 -18.21 48.07
N ASN A 8 16.05 -17.03 47.97
CA ASN A 8 16.75 -15.75 48.17
C ASN A 8 17.20 -15.49 49.62
N SER A 9 16.71 -16.25 50.60
CA SER A 9 17.12 -16.10 52.00
C SER A 9 18.29 -17.01 52.39
N CYS A 10 18.30 -18.25 51.91
CA CYS A 10 19.30 -19.25 52.32
C CYS A 10 20.13 -19.80 51.17
N PHE A 11 19.89 -19.35 49.94
CA PHE A 11 20.59 -19.73 48.70
C PHE A 11 20.62 -21.23 48.37
N LEU A 12 19.80 -22.04 49.06
CA LEU A 12 19.65 -23.47 48.79
C LEU A 12 18.69 -23.71 47.63
N HIS A 13 19.04 -24.67 46.77
CA HIS A 13 18.22 -25.14 45.66
C HIS A 13 16.97 -25.92 46.12
N PRO A 14 15.91 -25.96 45.28
CA PRO A 14 14.74 -26.77 45.54
C PRO A 14 15.06 -28.27 45.52
N ASN A 15 14.39 -29.05 46.37
CA ASN A 15 14.44 -30.51 46.37
C ASN A 15 13.08 -31.11 46.79
N ALA A 16 13.03 -32.41 47.13
CA ALA A 16 11.80 -33.09 47.53
C ALA A 16 11.13 -32.38 48.73
N ASP A 17 11.90 -32.04 49.76
CA ASP A 17 11.41 -31.47 51.01
C ASP A 17 11.43 -29.93 51.02
N ARG A 18 12.14 -29.33 50.05
CA ARG A 18 12.34 -27.90 49.91
C ARG A 18 11.66 -27.37 48.66
N LYS A 19 10.35 -27.12 48.76
CA LYS A 19 9.58 -26.43 47.70
C LYS A 19 9.81 -24.93 47.75
N LEU A 20 9.68 -24.26 46.62
CA LEU A 20 9.80 -22.81 46.50
C LEU A 20 8.44 -22.15 46.36
N ALA A 21 8.36 -20.92 46.82
CA ALA A 21 7.24 -20.02 46.60
C ALA A 21 7.79 -18.65 46.17
N VAL A 22 7.01 -17.91 45.40
CA VAL A 22 7.33 -16.55 44.97
C VAL A 22 6.40 -15.57 45.68
N THR A 23 6.97 -14.46 46.13
CA THR A 23 6.23 -13.34 46.71
C THR A 23 5.79 -12.38 45.61
N SER A 24 4.72 -11.61 45.84
CA SER A 24 4.27 -10.57 44.89
C SER A 24 5.33 -9.48 44.61
N CYS A 25 6.32 -9.31 45.49
CA CYS A 25 7.48 -8.44 45.25
C CYS A 25 8.64 -9.11 44.49
N GLY A 26 8.47 -10.34 44.00
CA GLY A 26 9.44 -11.05 43.17
C GLY A 26 10.47 -11.92 43.91
N HIS A 27 10.57 -11.84 45.24
CA HIS A 27 11.48 -12.72 46.00
C HIS A 27 10.98 -14.16 46.05
N VAL A 28 11.89 -15.11 45.88
CA VAL A 28 11.67 -16.55 45.94
C VAL A 28 12.13 -17.10 47.29
N ILE A 29 11.27 -17.82 47.99
CA ILE A 29 11.52 -18.34 49.35
C ILE A 29 11.17 -19.82 49.42
N CYS A 30 12.00 -20.61 50.10
CA CYS A 30 11.71 -22.02 50.32
C CYS A 30 10.75 -22.27 51.50
N SER A 31 10.09 -23.43 51.52
CA SER A 31 9.17 -23.87 52.58
C SER A 31 9.73 -23.68 53.99
N VAL A 32 11.00 -24.04 54.21
CA VAL A 32 11.69 -23.89 55.51
C VAL A 32 11.88 -22.43 55.90
N CYS A 33 12.31 -21.57 54.97
CA CYS A 33 12.49 -20.15 55.25
C CYS A 33 11.15 -19.43 55.44
N TYR A 34 10.12 -19.86 54.71
CA TYR A 34 8.77 -19.34 54.82
C TYR A 34 8.21 -19.54 56.24
N GLN A 35 8.41 -20.72 56.84
CA GLN A 35 7.98 -21.01 58.22
C GLN A 35 8.66 -20.13 59.28
N ARG A 36 9.89 -19.64 59.03
CA ARG A 36 10.59 -18.70 59.93
C ARG A 36 10.11 -17.25 59.76
N GLY A 37 9.37 -16.96 58.70
CA GLY A 37 8.90 -15.62 58.37
C GLY A 37 7.60 -15.24 59.07
N LYS A 38 7.21 -13.97 58.92
CA LYS A 38 5.92 -13.47 59.39
C LYS A 38 4.88 -13.57 58.27
N PRO A 39 3.66 -14.12 58.52
CA PRO A 39 2.60 -14.18 57.52
C PRO A 39 2.30 -12.81 56.90
N GLY A 40 2.11 -12.78 55.57
CA GLY A 40 1.79 -11.58 54.82
C GLY A 40 2.95 -10.58 54.63
N LYS A 41 4.16 -10.90 55.09
CA LYS A 41 5.36 -10.08 54.86
C LYS A 41 6.45 -10.86 54.14
N CYS A 42 7.13 -10.19 53.21
CA CYS A 42 8.30 -10.76 52.56
C CYS A 42 9.45 -10.90 53.56
N LEU A 43 10.08 -12.07 53.62
CA LEU A 43 11.23 -12.32 54.49
C LEU A 43 12.48 -11.50 54.09
N ILE A 44 12.56 -11.04 52.83
CA ILE A 44 13.73 -10.33 52.30
C ILE A 44 13.58 -8.81 52.44
N CYS A 45 12.52 -8.23 51.86
CA CYS A 45 12.33 -6.78 51.83
C CYS A 45 11.29 -6.26 52.82
N SER A 46 10.68 -7.12 53.64
CA SER A 46 9.64 -6.77 54.62
C SER A 46 8.34 -6.14 54.06
N ALA A 47 8.21 -6.01 52.74
CA ALA A 47 6.99 -5.54 52.09
C ALA A 47 5.79 -6.46 52.38
N LYS A 48 4.59 -5.89 52.40
CA LYS A 48 3.35 -6.68 52.45
C LYS A 48 3.19 -7.43 51.14
N CYS A 49 3.24 -8.76 51.18
CA CYS A 49 3.26 -9.59 49.98
C CYS A 49 2.34 -10.79 50.10
N GLN A 50 1.69 -11.12 48.99
CA GLN A 50 1.09 -12.44 48.81
C GLN A 50 2.19 -13.44 48.45
N VAL A 51 2.04 -14.69 48.91
CA VAL A 51 2.99 -15.77 48.65
C VAL A 51 2.28 -16.86 47.87
N SER A 52 2.80 -17.17 46.69
CA SER A 52 2.24 -18.17 45.78
C SER A 52 3.24 -19.30 45.60
N ALA A 53 2.81 -20.54 45.83
CA ALA A 53 3.65 -21.71 45.65
C ALA A 53 4.09 -21.83 44.18
N LEU A 54 5.38 -22.08 43.96
CA LEU A 54 5.91 -22.44 42.65
C LEU A 54 5.71 -23.93 42.44
N SER A 55 4.73 -24.27 41.61
CA SER A 55 4.36 -25.65 41.33
C SER A 55 3.83 -25.80 39.90
N ASN A 56 3.55 -27.04 39.50
CA ASN A 56 2.90 -27.31 38.22
C ASN A 56 1.51 -26.67 38.10
N LYS A 57 0.92 -26.19 39.19
CA LYS A 57 -0.38 -25.49 39.22
C LYS A 57 -0.25 -23.96 39.16
N SER A 58 0.96 -23.40 39.13
CA SER A 58 1.15 -21.95 38.99
C SER A 58 0.58 -21.44 37.66
N SER A 59 0.16 -20.17 37.64
CA SER A 59 -0.38 -19.53 36.43
C SER A 59 0.66 -19.49 35.31
N PRO A 60 0.23 -19.39 34.04
CA PRO A 60 1.16 -19.29 32.90
C PRO A 60 2.19 -18.17 33.06
N ASP A 61 1.78 -17.00 33.53
CA ASP A 61 2.66 -15.83 33.70
C ASP A 61 3.74 -16.10 34.75
N VAL A 62 3.36 -16.68 35.89
CA VAL A 62 4.33 -17.06 36.93
C VAL A 62 5.28 -18.14 36.40
N LYS A 63 4.77 -19.14 35.67
CA LYS A 63 5.62 -20.17 35.05
C LYS A 63 6.60 -19.60 34.04
N ALA A 64 6.20 -18.58 33.27
CA ALA A 64 7.07 -17.93 32.30
C ALA A 64 8.29 -17.29 32.98
N LEU A 65 8.12 -16.64 34.15
CA LEU A 65 9.25 -16.06 34.91
C LEU A 65 10.35 -17.06 35.27
N PHE A 66 10.02 -18.35 35.35
CA PHE A 66 10.94 -19.43 35.73
C PHE A 66 11.22 -20.43 34.59
N SER A 67 10.77 -20.12 33.37
CA SER A 67 11.03 -20.95 32.20
C SER A 67 12.36 -20.56 31.54
N ASP A 68 12.88 -21.44 30.69
CA ASP A 68 14.07 -21.13 29.89
C ASP A 68 13.78 -19.98 28.93
N ILE A 69 14.64 -18.95 28.95
CA ILE A 69 14.48 -17.77 28.10
C ILE A 69 14.48 -18.12 26.62
N ASN A 70 15.25 -19.12 26.20
CA ASN A 70 15.32 -19.55 24.81
C ASN A 70 14.00 -20.18 24.36
N VAL A 71 13.32 -20.93 25.26
CA VAL A 71 12.01 -21.52 24.99
C VAL A 71 10.95 -20.42 24.82
N ILE A 72 10.95 -19.43 25.73
CA ILE A 72 10.03 -18.29 25.65
C ILE A 72 10.29 -17.48 24.38
N ALA A 73 11.55 -17.13 24.12
CA ALA A 73 11.95 -16.35 22.95
C ALA A 73 11.55 -17.08 21.66
N THR A 74 11.87 -18.37 21.53
CA THR A 74 11.54 -19.16 20.34
C THR A 74 10.04 -19.20 20.10
N LYS A 75 9.24 -19.40 21.16
CA LYS A 75 7.77 -19.39 21.06
C LYS A 75 7.26 -18.05 20.53
N HIS A 76 7.70 -16.93 21.11
CA HIS A 76 7.23 -15.61 20.68
C HIS A 76 7.72 -15.24 19.29
N LEU A 77 8.98 -15.54 18.96
CA LEU A 77 9.54 -15.32 17.63
C LEU A 77 8.79 -16.11 16.56
N ALA A 78 8.38 -17.35 16.85
CA ALA A 78 7.57 -18.15 15.94
C ALA A 78 6.19 -17.51 15.68
N GLU A 79 5.52 -17.02 16.72
CA GLU A 79 4.23 -16.33 16.56
C GLU A 79 4.36 -15.01 15.78
N ILE A 80 5.39 -14.21 16.06
CA ILE A 80 5.70 -12.99 15.31
C ILE A 80 5.97 -13.33 13.84
N SER A 81 6.76 -14.38 13.58
CA SER A 81 7.10 -14.82 12.22
C SER A 81 5.87 -15.23 11.42
N LYS A 82 4.89 -15.92 12.05
CA LYS A 82 3.62 -16.26 11.39
C LYS A 82 2.84 -15.02 10.96
N VAL A 83 2.75 -14.01 11.84
CA VAL A 83 2.07 -12.74 11.54
C VAL A 83 2.76 -12.02 10.39
N LEU A 84 4.10 -11.92 10.43
CA LEU A 84 4.88 -11.30 9.37
C LEU A 84 4.67 -12.00 8.03
N MET A 85 4.80 -13.33 7.97
CA MET A 85 4.58 -14.10 6.73
C MET A 85 3.18 -13.85 6.13
N PHE A 86 2.15 -13.79 6.98
CA PHE A 86 0.80 -13.47 6.54
C PHE A 86 0.74 -12.08 5.91
N GLN A 87 1.27 -11.07 6.60
CA GLN A 87 1.28 -9.68 6.13
C GLN A 87 2.05 -9.54 4.82
N THR A 88 3.25 -10.10 4.73
CA THR A 88 4.09 -10.07 3.51
C THR A 88 3.37 -10.73 2.33
N ARG A 89 2.70 -11.87 2.54
CA ARG A 89 1.93 -12.54 1.48
C ARG A 89 0.77 -11.67 0.99
N HIS A 90 0.06 -11.01 1.91
CA HIS A 90 -1.03 -10.09 1.55
C HIS A 90 -0.53 -8.87 0.78
N GLN A 91 0.57 -8.26 1.21
CA GLN A 91 1.22 -7.16 0.50
C GLN A 91 1.67 -7.56 -0.90
N SER A 92 2.30 -8.74 -1.04
CA SER A 92 2.73 -9.26 -2.34
C SER A 92 1.56 -9.45 -3.32
N ARG A 93 0.43 -9.99 -2.85
CA ARG A 93 -0.79 -10.13 -3.67
C ARG A 93 -1.35 -8.78 -4.12
N LEU A 94 -1.34 -7.79 -3.22
CA LEU A 94 -1.79 -6.44 -3.54
C LEU A 94 -0.92 -5.79 -4.61
N MET A 95 0.41 -5.92 -4.47
CA MET A 95 1.37 -5.41 -5.45
C MET A 95 1.21 -6.08 -6.80
N ALA A 96 1.06 -7.41 -6.84
CA ALA A 96 0.83 -8.14 -8.08
C ALA A 96 -0.46 -7.68 -8.79
N HIS A 97 -1.55 -7.45 -8.05
CA HIS A 97 -2.79 -6.93 -8.63
C HIS A 97 -2.59 -5.55 -9.25
N TYR A 98 -1.99 -4.61 -8.53
CA TYR A 98 -1.77 -3.27 -9.09
C TYR A 98 -0.79 -3.26 -10.25
N GLN A 99 0.24 -4.11 -10.21
CA GLN A 99 1.15 -4.27 -11.34
C GLN A 99 0.41 -4.76 -12.59
N GLN A 100 -0.40 -5.82 -12.47
CA GLN A 100 -1.21 -6.33 -13.58
C GLN A 100 -2.20 -5.28 -14.10
N LYS A 101 -2.82 -4.50 -13.20
CA LYS A 101 -3.73 -3.41 -13.58
C LYS A 101 -3.01 -2.33 -14.36
N ASN A 102 -1.81 -1.95 -13.93
CA ASN A 102 -0.99 -0.93 -14.59
C ASN A 102 -0.54 -1.42 -15.98
N GLU A 103 -0.10 -2.68 -16.11
CA GLU A 103 0.26 -3.29 -17.39
C GLU A 103 -0.91 -3.26 -18.38
N LYS A 104 -2.12 -3.63 -17.93
CA LYS A 104 -3.33 -3.58 -18.77
C LYS A 104 -3.69 -2.15 -19.19
N GLN A 105 -3.51 -1.18 -18.30
CA GLN A 105 -3.74 0.24 -18.62
C GLN A 105 -2.72 0.74 -19.64
N GLU A 106 -1.45 0.38 -19.50
CA GLU A 106 -0.39 0.72 -20.45
C GLU A 106 -0.68 0.14 -21.84
N GLU A 107 -1.11 -1.13 -21.92
CA GLU A 107 -1.52 -1.74 -23.20
C GLU A 107 -2.65 -0.97 -23.89
N VAL A 108 -3.66 -0.52 -23.13
CA VAL A 108 -4.77 0.28 -23.67
C VAL A 108 -4.26 1.64 -24.16
N LEU A 109 -3.37 2.30 -23.41
CA LEU A 109 -2.79 3.58 -23.80
C LEU A 109 -1.95 3.45 -25.09
N VAL A 110 -1.17 2.37 -25.23
CA VAL A 110 -0.40 2.08 -26.44
C VAL A 110 -1.33 1.87 -27.63
N ARG A 111 -2.39 1.06 -27.50
CA ARG A 111 -3.37 0.86 -28.58
C ARG A 111 -4.05 2.16 -28.99
N MET A 112 -4.51 2.96 -28.02
CA MET A 112 -5.16 4.24 -28.29
C MET A 112 -4.22 5.20 -29.03
N ARG A 113 -2.92 5.22 -28.68
CA ARG A 113 -1.91 6.02 -29.38
C ARG A 113 -1.75 5.56 -30.84
N GLN A 114 -1.72 4.26 -31.09
CA GLN A 114 -1.60 3.70 -32.44
C GLN A 114 -2.85 4.04 -33.29
N GLU A 115 -4.04 3.89 -32.73
CA GLU A 115 -5.30 4.25 -33.40
C GLU A 115 -5.36 5.74 -33.74
N MET A 116 -4.94 6.61 -32.81
CA MET A 116 -4.88 8.06 -33.03
C MET A 116 -3.90 8.43 -34.16
N GLN A 117 -2.73 7.77 -34.20
CA GLN A 117 -1.75 7.98 -35.27
C GLN A 117 -2.31 7.54 -36.63
N GLN A 118 -2.98 6.39 -36.69
CA GLN A 118 -3.61 5.90 -37.91
C GLN A 118 -4.73 6.82 -38.39
N MET A 119 -5.59 7.28 -37.48
CA MET A 119 -6.67 8.23 -37.80
C MET A 119 -6.11 9.55 -38.33
N THR A 120 -5.05 10.07 -37.71
CA THR A 120 -4.37 11.30 -38.18
C THR A 120 -3.82 11.13 -39.60
N LYS A 121 -3.20 9.98 -39.89
CA LYS A 121 -2.70 9.66 -41.23
C LYS A 121 -3.83 9.65 -42.27
N THR A 122 -4.94 8.96 -41.97
CA THR A 122 -6.10 8.89 -42.87
C THR A 122 -6.74 10.27 -43.08
N LEU A 123 -6.85 11.10 -42.05
CA LEU A 123 -7.35 12.48 -42.19
C LEU A 123 -6.46 13.32 -43.11
N ASN A 124 -5.14 13.19 -42.98
CA ASN A 124 -4.20 13.89 -43.86
C ASN A 124 -4.31 13.42 -45.32
N GLU A 125 -4.44 12.11 -45.54
CA GLU A 125 -4.65 11.53 -46.88
C GLU A 125 -5.96 12.01 -47.52
N GLN A 126 -7.05 12.00 -46.76
CA GLN A 126 -8.35 12.52 -47.22
C GLN A 126 -8.29 14.02 -47.53
N SER A 127 -7.64 14.81 -46.68
CA SER A 127 -7.46 16.26 -46.89
C SER A 127 -6.65 16.53 -48.16
N ALA A 128 -5.58 15.78 -48.39
CA ALA A 128 -4.78 15.90 -49.61
C ALA A 128 -5.57 15.49 -50.86
N TYR A 129 -6.42 14.47 -50.77
CA TYR A 129 -7.29 14.04 -51.86
C TYR A 129 -8.37 15.09 -52.20
N ILE A 130 -9.03 15.65 -51.19
CA ILE A 130 -10.00 16.74 -51.37
C ILE A 130 -9.34 17.95 -52.05
N ALA A 131 -8.16 18.37 -51.57
CA ALA A 131 -7.43 19.48 -52.18
C ALA A 131 -7.08 19.23 -53.66
N LYS A 132 -6.76 17.99 -54.04
CA LYS A 132 -6.54 17.63 -55.46
C LYS A 132 -7.81 17.76 -56.28
N LEU A 133 -8.94 17.23 -55.78
CA LEU A 133 -10.23 17.32 -56.48
C LEU A 133 -10.68 18.77 -56.66
N GLU A 134 -10.54 19.60 -55.63
CA GLU A 134 -10.85 21.04 -55.69
C GLU A 134 -10.02 21.76 -56.75
N ASN A 135 -8.71 21.48 -56.82
CA ASN A 135 -7.84 22.04 -57.85
C ASN A 135 -8.26 21.61 -59.27
N SER A 136 -8.58 20.32 -59.48
CA SER A 136 -9.06 19.84 -60.78
C SER A 136 -10.39 20.49 -61.19
N LEU A 137 -11.34 20.63 -60.25
CA LEU A 137 -12.60 21.34 -60.48
C LEU A 137 -12.38 22.81 -60.86
N GLN A 138 -11.45 23.49 -60.20
CA GLN A 138 -11.12 24.88 -60.50
C GLN A 138 -10.49 25.03 -61.90
N GLN A 139 -9.61 24.12 -62.30
CA GLN A 139 -9.03 24.09 -63.65
C GLN A 139 -10.09 23.81 -64.71
N GLN A 140 -11.03 22.89 -64.46
CA GLN A 140 -12.11 22.61 -65.38
C GLN A 140 -13.05 23.82 -65.55
N ARG A 141 -13.38 24.52 -64.46
CA ARG A 141 -14.15 25.78 -64.51
C ARG A 141 -13.43 26.87 -65.31
N ALA A 142 -12.11 27.01 -65.13
CA ALA A 142 -11.32 27.97 -65.90
C ALA A 142 -11.33 27.64 -67.41
N ASN A 143 -11.27 26.36 -67.79
CA ASN A 143 -11.30 25.93 -69.20
C ASN A 143 -12.68 26.06 -69.87
N VAL A 144 -13.78 25.87 -69.12
CA VAL A 144 -15.14 26.07 -69.64
C VAL A 144 -15.47 27.56 -69.81
N SER A 145 -14.83 28.44 -69.03
CA SER A 145 -14.95 29.90 -69.19
C SER A 145 -14.19 30.47 -70.40
N SER A 146 -13.45 29.63 -71.15
CA SER A 146 -12.64 30.02 -72.32
C SER A 146 -13.37 29.91 -73.67
N VAL A 147 -14.65 29.53 -73.68
CA VAL A 147 -15.47 29.55 -74.92
C VAL A 147 -16.05 30.96 -75.10
N PRO A 148 -15.82 31.65 -76.25
CA PRO A 148 -16.34 32.99 -76.44
C PRO A 148 -17.85 32.93 -76.67
N GLN A 149 -18.64 33.40 -75.69
CA GLN A 149 -20.05 33.69 -75.90
C GLN A 149 -20.19 35.18 -76.29
N MET A 150 -20.70 35.37 -77.49
CA MET A 150 -21.02 36.67 -78.10
C MET A 150 -22.20 37.31 -77.36
N GLY A 151 -21.95 38.52 -76.83
CA GLY A 151 -22.88 39.61 -76.50
C GLY A 151 -24.22 39.32 -75.80
N GLN A 152 -24.43 39.89 -74.60
CA GLN A 152 -25.20 41.14 -74.45
C GLN A 152 -25.34 41.59 -72.97
N SER A 153 -25.05 42.89 -72.79
CA SER A 153 -25.60 43.92 -71.90
C SER A 153 -26.27 43.61 -70.53
N SER A 154 -25.73 44.35 -69.54
CA SER A 154 -26.41 45.09 -68.45
C SER A 154 -27.09 44.34 -67.30
N HIS A 155 -26.57 44.51 -66.08
CA HIS A 155 -27.13 45.36 -64.99
C HIS A 155 -26.52 44.95 -63.63
N THR A 156 -26.01 45.94 -62.88
CA THR A 156 -25.65 45.86 -61.45
C THR A 156 -26.93 46.03 -60.59
N PRO A 157 -26.99 45.52 -59.34
CA PRO A 157 -26.49 46.33 -58.20
C PRO A 157 -25.92 45.56 -56.98
N HIS A 158 -24.94 46.23 -56.36
CA HIS A 158 -24.63 46.35 -54.92
C HIS A 158 -24.76 45.18 -53.92
N GLY A 159 -23.65 44.94 -53.21
CA GLY A 159 -23.61 45.20 -51.75
C GLY A 159 -23.11 44.09 -50.81
N HIS A 160 -21.88 44.27 -50.29
CA HIS A 160 -21.36 44.02 -48.92
C HIS A 160 -21.94 42.87 -48.06
N LYS A 161 -21.24 42.04 -47.27
CA LYS A 161 -19.86 41.76 -46.82
C LYS A 161 -19.98 40.42 -46.02
N PRO A 162 -18.93 39.60 -45.85
CA PRO A 162 -19.01 38.36 -45.08
C PRO A 162 -18.90 38.64 -43.57
N VAL A 163 -19.75 37.98 -42.77
CA VAL A 163 -19.65 38.01 -41.30
C VAL A 163 -18.77 36.86 -40.82
N HIS A 164 -17.86 37.20 -39.92
CA HIS A 164 -16.80 36.39 -39.36
C HIS A 164 -17.10 36.06 -37.88
N ILE A 165 -17.25 34.75 -37.57
CA ILE A 165 -16.85 33.92 -36.38
C ILE A 165 -17.14 34.45 -34.93
N PRO A 166 -17.50 33.59 -33.93
CA PRO A 166 -16.49 32.80 -33.21
C PRO A 166 -16.85 31.32 -32.91
N TYR A 167 -15.82 30.50 -33.00
CA TYR A 167 -15.71 29.13 -32.50
C TYR A 167 -15.38 29.18 -31.00
N ASN A 168 -16.21 28.58 -30.14
CA ASN A 168 -15.92 28.40 -28.71
C ASN A 168 -15.41 26.98 -28.46
N SER A 169 -14.09 26.84 -28.35
CA SER A 169 -13.44 25.67 -27.76
C SER A 169 -12.99 26.02 -26.34
N ALA A 170 -13.62 25.38 -25.35
CA ALA A 170 -13.13 25.33 -23.99
C ALA A 170 -12.99 23.85 -23.59
N VAL A 171 -11.84 23.25 -23.94
CA VAL A 171 -11.39 22.02 -23.27
C VAL A 171 -10.52 22.45 -22.11
N SER A 172 -11.11 22.49 -20.92
CA SER A 172 -10.38 22.68 -19.66
C SER A 172 -9.73 21.35 -19.27
N LEU A 173 -8.44 21.20 -19.56
CA LEU A 173 -7.60 20.14 -18.99
C LEU A 173 -7.39 20.41 -17.49
N SER A 174 -8.18 19.76 -16.64
CA SER A 174 -7.92 19.71 -15.20
C SER A 174 -6.82 18.67 -14.92
N ARG A 175 -5.60 19.14 -14.65
CA ARG A 175 -4.51 18.33 -14.08
C ARG A 175 -4.74 18.20 -12.57
N HIS A 176 -5.11 17.01 -12.13
CA HIS A 176 -5.00 16.63 -10.73
C HIS A 176 -3.65 15.93 -10.54
N SER A 177 -2.69 16.65 -9.96
CA SER A 177 -1.44 16.08 -9.46
C SER A 177 -1.74 15.29 -8.18
N SER A 178 -1.57 13.97 -8.19
CA SER A 178 -1.55 13.15 -6.97
C SER A 178 -0.12 12.65 -6.76
N SER A 179 0.63 13.38 -5.95
CA SER A 179 1.90 12.95 -5.39
C SER A 179 1.63 12.10 -4.15
N SER A 180 1.74 10.78 -4.28
CA SER A 180 1.87 9.87 -3.14
C SER A 180 3.28 9.31 -3.11
N ASN A 181 4.15 10.00 -2.38
CA ASN A 181 5.39 9.43 -1.86
C ASN A 181 5.03 8.38 -0.80
N LEU A 182 5.41 7.12 -1.03
CA LEU A 182 5.49 6.10 0.01
C LEU A 182 6.95 5.70 0.14
N ASN A 183 7.66 6.44 1.01
CA ASN A 183 8.86 5.93 1.66
C ASN A 183 8.42 4.90 2.71
N MET A 184 8.97 3.69 2.64
CA MET A 184 9.11 2.83 3.82
C MET A 184 10.57 2.42 3.96
N MET A 185 11.06 2.65 5.19
CA MET A 185 12.25 2.07 5.80
C MET A 185 12.15 0.56 5.91
#